data_AF-A0AAV8Y9H3-F1
#
_entry.id   AF-A0AAV8Y9H3-F1
#
_cell.length_a   1.000
_cell.length_b   1.000
_cell.length_c   1.000
_cell.angle_alpha   90.00
_cell.angle_beta   90.00
_cell.angle_gamma   90.00
#
_symmetry.space_group_name_H-M   'P 1'
#
loop_
_entity.id
_entity.type
_entity.pdbx_description
1 polymer ?
#
loop_
_entity_poly.entity_id
_entity_poly.type
_entity_poly.pdbx_seq_one_letter_code
_entity_poly.pdbx_strand_id
1 'polypeptide(L)'
;MGIDGENDIALSLVSDNTAKITSAVNSLPQLLEKKRLIDMHTSLATAILNCIKSRKLDTFFELEEKVMSKAQALEKPLLDILCDPDAGTPDDKMRLFIIFCICSAHLSESDLKKYENALTEAGCDLSPITYIKRWKSYSKMAIGSNLNQYEGAGTKTVSMFSKLVSQGSNFVMEGVKNLVVKRHNLPVTKIVDNLMDFKNSQEMEEYHYLDPKQVKLTDIPRNRPPFQEAIVFIVGGGNYIEYQNLVDYAKAKTTAGNTKRITYGSTTLNNANQFLKQLSLLGQEM
;
A
#
# COMPACT_ATOMS: atom_id res chain seq x y z
N MET A 1 72.49 20.22 -19.96
CA MET A 1 71.41 20.42 -18.96
C MET A 1 70.09 20.36 -19.70
N GLY A 2 69.24 19.38 -19.40
CA GLY A 2 67.93 19.21 -20.04
C GLY A 2 67.60 17.76 -20.32
N ILE A 3 67.23 17.00 -19.29
CA ILE A 3 66.55 15.69 -19.40
C ILE A 3 65.75 15.29 -18.14
N ASP A 4 65.82 16.04 -17.02
CA ASP A 4 65.19 15.61 -15.76
C ASP A 4 63.71 16.04 -15.59
N GLY A 5 63.21 16.99 -16.39
CA GLY A 5 61.85 17.52 -16.23
C GLY A 5 60.72 16.68 -16.85
N GLU A 6 60.99 15.92 -17.92
CA GLU A 6 59.99 15.05 -18.56
C GLU A 6 59.78 13.75 -17.76
N ASN A 7 60.80 13.29 -17.04
CA ASN A 7 60.76 12.06 -16.28
C ASN A 7 59.91 12.19 -15.00
N ASP A 8 59.89 13.37 -14.37
CA ASP A 8 59.04 13.66 -13.19
C ASP A 8 57.54 13.83 -13.54
N ILE A 9 57.24 14.38 -14.72
CA ILE A 9 55.88 14.46 -15.23
C ILE A 9 55.39 13.05 -15.61
N ALA A 10 56.24 12.23 -16.22
CA ALA A 10 55.93 10.83 -16.50
C ALA A 10 55.74 10.01 -15.20
N LEU A 11 56.60 10.20 -14.18
CA LEU A 11 56.47 9.51 -12.88
C LEU A 11 55.20 9.92 -12.14
N SER A 12 54.87 11.21 -12.11
CA SER A 12 53.65 11.70 -11.45
C SER A 12 52.38 11.17 -12.14
N LEU A 13 52.33 11.17 -13.49
CA LEU A 13 51.25 10.56 -14.26
C LEU A 13 51.11 9.05 -14.01
N VAL A 14 52.21 8.31 -13.90
CA VAL A 14 52.21 6.88 -13.57
C VAL A 14 51.76 6.64 -12.13
N SER A 15 52.15 7.50 -11.20
CA SER A 15 51.73 7.40 -9.78
C SER A 15 50.24 7.70 -9.60
N ASP A 16 49.69 8.70 -10.30
CA ASP A 16 48.26 9.02 -10.30
C ASP A 16 47.42 7.91 -10.95
N ASN A 17 47.93 7.30 -12.02
CA ASN A 17 47.29 6.14 -12.64
C ASN A 17 47.33 4.92 -11.70
N THR A 18 48.43 4.72 -10.97
CA THR A 18 48.55 3.64 -9.98
C THR A 18 47.61 3.86 -8.79
N ALA A 19 47.47 5.10 -8.31
CA ALA A 19 46.55 5.47 -7.25
C ALA A 19 45.08 5.28 -7.67
N LYS A 20 44.71 5.66 -8.90
CA LYS A 20 43.38 5.41 -9.48
C LYS A 20 43.09 3.92 -9.64
N ILE A 21 44.06 3.13 -10.11
CA ILE A 21 43.92 1.67 -10.24
C ILE A 21 43.76 1.04 -8.84
N THR A 22 44.57 1.45 -7.87
CA THR A 22 44.48 0.94 -6.48
C THR A 22 43.11 1.28 -5.86
N SER A 23 42.62 2.51 -6.07
CA SER A 23 41.28 2.93 -5.63
C SER A 23 40.16 2.15 -6.34
N ALA A 24 40.29 1.91 -7.64
CA ALA A 24 39.35 1.10 -8.41
C ALA A 24 39.33 -0.37 -7.94
N VAL A 25 40.49 -0.95 -7.64
CA VAL A 25 40.61 -2.31 -7.09
C VAL A 25 40.00 -2.39 -5.69
N ASN A 26 40.23 -1.39 -4.83
CA ASN A 26 39.67 -1.34 -3.48
C ASN A 26 38.14 -1.13 -3.47
N SER A 27 37.59 -0.41 -4.46
CA SER A 27 36.15 -0.19 -4.60
C SER A 27 35.44 -1.30 -5.39
N LEU A 28 36.18 -2.16 -6.09
CA LEU A 28 35.63 -3.24 -6.90
C LEU A 28 34.70 -4.18 -6.10
N PRO A 29 35.01 -4.62 -4.86
CA PRO A 29 34.09 -5.44 -4.07
C PRO A 29 32.76 -4.73 -3.77
N GLN A 30 32.81 -3.42 -3.47
CA GLN A 30 31.62 -2.61 -3.21
C GLN A 30 30.78 -2.44 -4.48
N LEU A 31 31.43 -2.24 -5.64
CA LEU A 31 30.76 -2.14 -6.93
C LEU A 31 30.10 -3.47 -7.34
N LEU A 32 30.77 -4.60 -7.09
CA LEU A 32 30.20 -5.93 -7.33
C LEU A 32 28.99 -6.19 -6.45
N GLU A 33 29.05 -5.84 -5.16
CA GLU A 33 27.89 -6.00 -4.27
C GLU A 33 26.73 -5.08 -4.67
N LYS A 34 27.03 -3.83 -5.05
CA LYS A 34 26.02 -2.91 -5.58
C LYS A 34 25.38 -3.46 -6.87
N LYS A 35 26.18 -4.01 -7.78
CA LYS A 35 25.68 -4.68 -8.99
C LYS A 35 24.79 -5.86 -8.62
N ARG A 36 25.22 -6.73 -7.70
CA ARG A 36 24.45 -7.89 -7.24
C ARG A 36 23.07 -7.49 -6.70
N LEU A 37 23.01 -6.42 -5.90
CA LEU A 37 21.74 -5.87 -5.38
C LEU A 37 20.85 -5.33 -6.50
N ILE A 38 21.42 -4.61 -7.47
CA ILE A 38 20.69 -4.11 -8.64
C ILE A 38 20.12 -5.29 -9.44
N ASP A 39 20.95 -6.28 -9.78
CA ASP A 39 20.54 -7.46 -10.56
C ASP A 39 19.42 -8.23 -9.83
N MET A 40 19.52 -8.39 -8.51
CA MET A 40 18.46 -9.00 -7.69
C MET A 40 17.15 -8.21 -7.78
N HIS A 41 17.18 -6.88 -7.57
CA HIS A 41 15.98 -6.05 -7.63
C HIS A 41 15.38 -5.97 -9.04
N THR A 42 16.22 -5.96 -10.08
CA THR A 42 15.77 -6.01 -11.48
C THR A 42 15.06 -7.32 -11.79
N SER A 43 15.61 -8.45 -11.32
CA SER A 43 14.98 -9.77 -11.47
C SER A 43 13.62 -9.82 -10.74
N LEU A 44 13.56 -9.36 -9.49
CA LEU A 44 12.34 -9.29 -8.71
C LEU A 44 11.27 -8.41 -9.38
N ALA A 45 11.66 -7.21 -9.83
CA ALA A 45 10.75 -6.29 -10.51
C ALA A 45 10.20 -6.88 -11.81
N THR A 46 11.03 -7.61 -12.56
CA THR A 46 10.61 -8.31 -13.79
C THR A 46 9.61 -9.43 -13.47
N ALA A 47 9.85 -10.22 -12.43
CA ALA A 47 8.92 -11.26 -12.01
C ALA A 47 7.57 -10.66 -11.56
N ILE A 48 7.59 -9.60 -10.76
CA ILE A 48 6.38 -8.89 -10.32
C ILE A 48 5.61 -8.33 -11.52
N LEU A 49 6.30 -7.73 -12.49
CA LEU A 49 5.68 -7.21 -13.71
C LEU A 49 4.96 -8.32 -14.49
N ASN A 50 5.59 -9.49 -14.62
CA ASN A 50 4.97 -10.64 -15.29
C ASN A 50 3.72 -11.13 -14.54
N CYS A 51 3.74 -11.13 -13.21
CA CYS A 51 2.56 -11.43 -12.40
C CYS A 51 1.44 -10.40 -12.59
N ILE A 52 1.76 -9.11 -12.67
CA ILE A 52 0.78 -8.04 -12.93
C ILE A 52 0.13 -8.24 -14.30
N LYS A 53 0.95 -8.45 -15.35
CA LYS A 53 0.45 -8.64 -16.73
C LYS A 53 -0.41 -9.89 -16.87
N SER A 54 0.10 -11.04 -16.40
CA SER A 54 -0.60 -12.33 -16.54
C SER A 54 -1.96 -12.36 -15.84
N ARG A 55 -2.11 -11.61 -14.74
CA ARG A 55 -3.36 -11.52 -13.97
C ARG A 55 -4.17 -10.26 -14.28
N LYS A 56 -3.70 -9.41 -15.20
CA LYS A 56 -4.30 -8.09 -15.52
C LYS A 56 -4.53 -7.24 -14.26
N LEU A 57 -3.62 -7.24 -13.28
CA LEU A 57 -3.86 -6.60 -11.97
C LEU A 57 -4.01 -5.07 -12.07
N ASP A 58 -3.56 -4.46 -13.16
CA ASP A 58 -3.79 -3.05 -13.44
C ASP A 58 -5.28 -2.73 -13.64
N THR A 59 -6.06 -3.65 -14.23
CA THR A 59 -7.51 -3.46 -14.40
C THR A 59 -8.26 -3.64 -13.08
N PHE A 60 -7.86 -4.62 -12.25
CA PHE A 60 -8.38 -4.78 -10.89
C PHE A 60 -8.13 -3.52 -10.06
N PHE A 61 -6.89 -3.02 -10.06
CA PHE A 61 -6.51 -1.81 -9.32
C PHE A 61 -7.32 -0.58 -9.78
N GLU A 62 -7.48 -0.37 -11.09
CA GLU A 62 -8.28 0.74 -11.61
C GLU A 62 -9.74 0.66 -11.14
N LEU A 63 -10.30 -0.55 -11.13
CA LEU A 63 -11.67 -0.77 -10.70
C LEU A 63 -11.84 -0.62 -9.18
N GLU A 64 -10.89 -1.14 -8.38
CA GLU A 64 -10.85 -0.92 -6.92
C GLU A 64 -10.86 0.58 -6.58
N GLU A 65 -10.02 1.38 -7.25
CA GLU A 65 -9.98 2.83 -7.07
C GLU A 65 -11.32 3.51 -7.42
N LYS A 66 -11.98 3.06 -8.50
CA LYS A 66 -13.32 3.55 -8.87
C LYS A 66 -14.38 3.19 -7.82
N VAL A 67 -14.33 1.97 -7.29
CA VAL A 67 -15.22 1.51 -6.22
C VAL A 67 -15.00 2.34 -4.95
N MET A 68 -13.75 2.52 -4.52
CA MET A 68 -13.41 3.27 -3.30
C MET A 68 -13.75 4.76 -3.41
N SER A 69 -13.63 5.35 -4.60
CA SER A 69 -14.05 6.72 -4.90
C SER A 69 -15.57 6.89 -5.10
N LYS A 70 -16.36 5.84 -4.90
CA LYS A 70 -17.83 5.84 -5.05
C LYS A 70 -18.28 6.30 -6.44
N ALA A 71 -17.53 5.92 -7.48
CA ALA A 71 -17.92 6.19 -8.85
C ALA A 71 -19.27 5.51 -9.18
N GLN A 72 -20.05 6.14 -10.06
CA GLN A 72 -21.33 5.60 -10.50
C GLN A 72 -21.13 4.54 -11.61
N ALA A 73 -22.17 3.72 -11.85
CA ALA A 73 -22.23 2.76 -12.96
C ALA A 73 -21.12 1.70 -12.98
N LEU A 74 -20.80 1.12 -11.82
CA LEU A 74 -19.77 0.09 -11.68
C LEU A 74 -20.26 -1.34 -11.88
N GLU A 75 -21.57 -1.55 -11.98
CA GLU A 75 -22.17 -2.90 -12.05
C GLU A 75 -21.70 -3.71 -13.26
N LYS A 76 -21.75 -3.10 -14.45
CA LYS A 76 -21.32 -3.76 -15.68
C LYS A 76 -19.80 -4.02 -15.70
N PRO A 77 -18.93 -3.02 -15.45
CA PRO A 77 -17.48 -3.26 -15.38
C PRO A 77 -17.09 -4.33 -14.35
N LEU A 78 -17.79 -4.39 -13.22
CA LEU A 78 -17.57 -5.40 -12.19
C LEU A 78 -17.99 -6.80 -12.70
N LEU A 79 -19.17 -6.94 -13.29
CA LEU A 79 -19.60 -8.23 -13.80
C LEU A 79 -18.69 -8.72 -14.94
N ASP A 80 -18.28 -7.81 -15.83
CA ASP A 80 -17.39 -8.13 -16.96
C ASP A 80 -16.05 -8.70 -16.48
N ILE A 81 -15.42 -8.10 -15.44
CA ILE A 81 -14.13 -8.60 -14.92
C ILE A 81 -14.28 -9.89 -14.09
N LEU A 82 -15.42 -10.07 -13.42
CA LEU A 82 -15.69 -11.31 -12.67
C LEU A 82 -15.88 -12.49 -13.64
N CYS A 83 -16.49 -12.26 -14.80
CA CYS A 83 -16.72 -13.28 -15.82
C CYS A 83 -15.53 -13.50 -16.78
N ASP A 84 -14.55 -12.59 -16.85
CA ASP A 84 -13.38 -12.74 -17.72
C ASP A 84 -12.49 -13.91 -17.23
N PRO A 85 -12.33 -15.01 -18.00
CA PRO A 85 -11.52 -16.16 -17.60
C PRO A 85 -10.02 -15.86 -17.60
N ASP A 86 -9.58 -14.82 -18.31
CA ASP A 86 -8.18 -14.42 -18.44
C ASP A 86 -7.80 -13.32 -17.42
N ALA A 87 -8.75 -12.86 -16.60
CA ALA A 87 -8.52 -11.80 -15.61
C ALA A 87 -8.41 -12.36 -14.18
N GLY A 88 -7.22 -12.23 -13.60
CA GLY A 88 -6.98 -12.53 -12.19
C GLY A 88 -7.18 -14.00 -11.80
N THR A 89 -7.02 -14.25 -10.52
CA THR A 89 -7.34 -15.52 -9.87
C THR A 89 -8.73 -15.45 -9.23
N PRO A 90 -9.33 -16.59 -8.84
CA PRO A 90 -10.57 -16.58 -8.06
C PRO A 90 -10.47 -15.71 -6.79
N ASP A 91 -9.31 -15.73 -6.12
CA ASP A 91 -9.05 -14.90 -4.95
C ASP A 91 -9.04 -13.40 -5.27
N ASP A 92 -8.52 -12.99 -6.45
CA ASP A 92 -8.53 -11.58 -6.88
C ASP A 92 -9.96 -11.08 -7.12
N LYS A 93 -10.77 -11.91 -7.80
CA LYS A 93 -12.18 -11.64 -8.07
C LYS A 93 -12.99 -11.53 -6.78
N MET A 94 -12.77 -12.45 -5.85
CA MET A 94 -13.39 -12.43 -4.54
C MET A 94 -13.01 -11.18 -3.74
N ARG A 95 -11.73 -10.82 -3.72
CA ARG A 95 -11.26 -9.62 -3.01
C ARG A 95 -11.86 -8.33 -3.57
N LEU A 96 -11.88 -8.19 -4.89
CA LEU A 96 -12.53 -7.06 -5.57
C LEU A 96 -14.02 -6.97 -5.18
N PHE A 97 -14.71 -8.11 -5.18
CA PHE A 97 -16.12 -8.15 -4.81
C PHE A 97 -16.35 -7.80 -3.32
N ILE A 98 -15.47 -8.24 -2.41
CA ILE A 98 -15.52 -7.85 -0.99
C ILE A 98 -15.33 -6.34 -0.84
N ILE A 99 -14.37 -5.73 -1.55
CA ILE A 99 -14.18 -4.26 -1.55
C ILE A 99 -15.47 -3.58 -2.04
N PHE A 100 -16.05 -4.05 -3.14
CA PHE A 100 -17.32 -3.55 -3.65
C PHE A 100 -18.46 -3.67 -2.63
N CYS A 101 -18.55 -4.79 -1.92
CA CYS A 101 -19.54 -5.01 -0.87
C CYS A 101 -19.36 -4.04 0.31
N ILE A 102 -18.13 -3.77 0.74
CA ILE A 102 -17.84 -2.86 1.85
C ILE A 102 -18.14 -1.40 1.47
N CYS A 103 -17.77 -0.98 0.26
CA CYS A 103 -17.94 0.40 -0.19
C CYS A 103 -19.38 0.73 -0.63
N SER A 104 -20.16 -0.26 -1.07
CA SER A 104 -21.53 -0.04 -1.56
C SER A 104 -22.54 0.07 -0.42
N ALA A 105 -23.34 1.14 -0.37
CA ALA A 105 -24.31 1.36 0.70
C ALA A 105 -25.48 0.33 0.69
N HIS A 106 -25.99 0.01 -0.50
CA HIS A 106 -27.08 -0.92 -0.70
C HIS A 106 -26.80 -1.80 -1.91
N LEU A 107 -26.98 -3.11 -1.77
CA LEU A 107 -26.96 -4.05 -2.88
C LEU A 107 -28.28 -4.81 -2.81
N SER A 108 -29.03 -4.83 -3.91
CA SER A 108 -30.29 -5.58 -3.95
C SER A 108 -30.00 -7.08 -3.84
N GLU A 109 -30.96 -7.84 -3.30
CA GLU A 109 -30.82 -9.30 -3.20
C GLU A 109 -30.68 -9.96 -4.58
N SER A 110 -31.39 -9.42 -5.58
CA SER A 110 -31.28 -9.87 -6.97
C SER A 110 -29.92 -9.63 -7.57
N ASP A 111 -29.28 -8.49 -7.31
CA ASP A 111 -27.94 -8.20 -7.85
C ASP A 111 -26.88 -9.01 -7.13
N LEU A 112 -27.03 -9.17 -5.82
CA LEU A 112 -26.14 -10.01 -5.04
C LEU A 112 -26.10 -11.45 -5.59
N LYS A 113 -27.27 -12.03 -5.89
CA LYS A 113 -27.35 -13.37 -6.47
C LYS A 113 -26.69 -13.47 -7.85
N LYS A 114 -26.78 -12.43 -8.67
CA LYS A 114 -26.07 -12.37 -9.97
C LYS A 114 -24.56 -12.45 -9.77
N TYR A 115 -24.02 -11.67 -8.83
CA TYR A 115 -22.57 -11.70 -8.54
C TYR A 115 -22.12 -13.02 -7.92
N GLU A 116 -22.90 -13.63 -7.03
CA GLU A 116 -22.59 -14.94 -6.47
C GLU A 116 -22.53 -16.04 -7.54
N ASN A 117 -23.45 -16.01 -8.51
CA ASN A 117 -23.42 -16.94 -9.64
C ASN A 117 -22.14 -16.74 -10.46
N ALA A 118 -21.81 -15.50 -10.83
CA ALA A 118 -20.59 -15.18 -11.58
C ALA A 118 -19.31 -15.61 -10.84
N LEU A 119 -19.26 -15.39 -9.53
CA LEU A 119 -18.13 -15.81 -8.68
C LEU A 119 -18.02 -17.33 -8.59
N THR A 120 -19.16 -18.03 -8.49
CA THR A 120 -19.21 -19.50 -8.48
C THR A 120 -18.71 -20.08 -9.80
N GLU A 121 -19.17 -19.52 -10.93
CA GLU A 121 -18.72 -19.90 -12.27
C GLU A 121 -17.22 -19.61 -12.47
N ALA A 122 -16.70 -18.55 -11.86
CA ALA A 122 -15.27 -18.24 -11.81
C ALA A 122 -14.46 -19.12 -10.84
N GLY A 123 -15.09 -20.09 -10.16
CA GLY A 123 -14.44 -21.02 -9.25
C GLY A 123 -14.10 -20.44 -7.87
N CYS A 124 -14.78 -19.39 -7.43
CA CYS A 124 -14.54 -18.76 -6.14
C CYS A 124 -15.23 -19.52 -4.99
N ASP A 125 -14.58 -19.58 -3.82
CA ASP A 125 -15.22 -19.97 -2.56
C ASP A 125 -16.11 -18.82 -2.06
N LEU A 126 -17.41 -19.07 -1.87
CA LEU A 126 -18.36 -18.05 -1.39
C LEU A 126 -18.38 -17.90 0.14
N SER A 127 -17.69 -18.75 0.90
CA SER A 127 -17.66 -18.68 2.37
C SER A 127 -17.32 -17.27 2.91
N PRO A 128 -16.31 -16.54 2.37
CA PRO A 128 -16.03 -15.17 2.80
C PRO A 128 -17.24 -14.23 2.69
N ILE A 129 -18.07 -14.38 1.67
CA ILE A 129 -19.24 -13.51 1.43
C ILE A 129 -20.28 -13.70 2.54
N THR A 130 -20.50 -14.95 2.98
CA THR A 130 -21.42 -15.27 4.07
C THR A 130 -21.08 -14.47 5.33
N TYR A 131 -19.80 -14.45 5.71
CA TYR A 131 -19.33 -13.66 6.85
C TYR A 131 -19.48 -12.15 6.59
N ILE A 132 -19.07 -11.66 5.43
CA ILE A 132 -19.14 -10.23 5.09
C ILE A 132 -20.57 -9.70 5.08
N LYS A 133 -21.56 -10.47 4.61
CA LYS A 133 -22.99 -10.11 4.67
C LYS A 133 -23.45 -9.85 6.11
N ARG A 134 -23.13 -10.76 7.02
CA ARG A 134 -23.49 -10.64 8.45
C ARG A 134 -22.76 -9.48 9.10
N TRP A 135 -21.46 -9.33 8.85
CA TRP A 135 -20.69 -8.20 9.34
C TRP A 135 -21.30 -6.87 8.89
N LYS A 136 -21.68 -6.75 7.61
CA LYS A 136 -22.31 -5.55 7.07
C LYS A 136 -23.66 -5.26 7.73
N SER A 137 -24.43 -6.30 8.08
CA SER A 137 -25.70 -6.14 8.80
C SER A 137 -25.50 -5.53 10.19
N TYR A 138 -24.48 -5.97 10.93
CA TYR A 138 -24.13 -5.40 12.24
C TYR A 138 -23.53 -4.01 12.12
N SER A 139 -22.69 -3.77 11.11
CA SER A 139 -22.04 -2.48 10.89
C SER A 139 -23.07 -1.38 10.58
N LYS A 140 -24.12 -1.70 9.81
CA LYS A 140 -25.28 -0.79 9.59
C LYS A 140 -26.05 -0.45 10.87
N MET A 141 -26.02 -1.32 11.88
CA MET A 141 -26.70 -1.12 13.16
C MET A 141 -25.83 -0.39 14.19
N ALA A 142 -24.50 -0.52 14.11
CA ALA A 142 -23.57 0.02 15.09
C ALA A 142 -22.96 1.38 14.71
N ILE A 143 -22.91 1.73 13.42
CA ILE A 143 -22.18 2.91 12.93
C ILE A 143 -23.07 3.68 11.95
N GLY A 144 -23.59 4.82 12.39
CA GLY A 144 -24.31 5.76 11.53
C GLY A 144 -23.40 6.28 10.41
N SER A 145 -23.45 5.62 9.25
CA SER A 145 -23.14 6.06 7.87
C SER A 145 -21.91 6.93 7.54
N ASN A 146 -21.06 7.37 8.48
CA ASN A 146 -20.06 8.40 8.25
C ASN A 146 -18.60 7.92 8.21
N LEU A 147 -18.31 6.63 8.42
CA LEU A 147 -16.93 6.13 8.48
C LEU A 147 -16.19 6.09 7.12
N ASN A 148 -16.85 6.47 6.01
CA ASN A 148 -16.29 6.36 4.67
C ASN A 148 -16.19 7.71 3.95
N GLN A 149 -15.56 8.71 4.58
CA GLN A 149 -14.94 9.82 3.84
C GLN A 149 -13.62 9.34 3.22
N TYR A 150 -13.73 8.54 2.16
CA TYR A 150 -12.69 8.49 1.14
C TYR A 150 -12.80 9.78 0.30
N GLU A 151 -12.37 10.90 0.88
CA GLU A 151 -12.18 12.14 0.12
C GLU A 151 -10.89 12.00 -0.69
N GLY A 152 -11.03 11.91 -2.01
CA GLY A 152 -9.92 11.89 -2.96
C GLY A 152 -9.17 13.23 -2.93
N ALA A 153 -8.22 13.36 -2.01
CA ALA A 153 -7.32 14.51 -1.95
C ALA A 153 -6.36 14.54 -3.16
N GLY A 154 -6.06 15.74 -3.64
CA GLY A 154 -5.47 16.04 -4.95
C GLY A 154 -4.25 15.22 -5.40
N THR A 155 -4.21 14.99 -6.71
CA THR A 155 -3.23 14.22 -7.47
C THR A 155 -1.79 14.71 -7.28
N LYS A 156 -0.95 13.95 -6.56
CA LYS A 156 0.48 13.90 -6.84
C LYS A 156 0.74 12.59 -7.59
N THR A 157 0.80 12.67 -8.92
CA THR A 157 1.11 11.54 -9.79
C THR A 157 2.57 11.16 -9.59
N VAL A 158 2.85 9.99 -9.01
CA VAL A 158 4.21 9.46 -8.95
C VAL A 158 4.39 8.49 -10.10
N SER A 159 4.92 8.99 -11.22
CA SER A 159 5.33 8.15 -12.35
C SER A 159 6.62 7.40 -11.99
N MET A 160 6.48 6.32 -11.20
CA MET A 160 7.61 5.48 -10.79
C MET A 160 8.14 4.60 -11.92
N PHE A 161 7.27 4.27 -12.88
CA PHE A 161 7.60 3.35 -13.96
C PHE A 161 8.33 4.01 -15.14
N SER A 162 8.07 5.28 -15.44
CA SER A 162 8.71 5.96 -16.58
C SER A 162 10.23 6.14 -16.39
N LYS A 163 10.71 6.25 -15.15
CA LYS A 163 12.14 6.36 -14.83
C LYS A 163 12.90 5.04 -14.92
N LEU A 164 12.22 3.90 -14.75
CA LEU A 164 12.84 2.58 -14.87
C LEU A 164 12.97 2.15 -16.34
N VAL A 165 12.01 2.53 -17.19
CA VAL A 165 12.05 2.28 -18.64
C VAL A 165 13.12 3.10 -19.35
N SER A 166 13.40 4.32 -18.87
CA SER A 166 14.38 5.19 -19.53
C SER A 166 15.85 4.85 -19.23
N GLN A 167 16.14 4.00 -18.24
CA GLN A 167 17.53 3.64 -17.86
C GLN A 167 17.88 2.16 -18.06
N GLY A 168 16.94 1.28 -18.38
CA GLY A 168 17.19 -0.15 -18.60
C GLY A 168 16.57 -0.66 -19.90
N SER A 169 17.38 -0.80 -20.95
CA SER A 169 16.97 -1.27 -22.29
C SER A 169 16.41 -2.70 -22.34
N ASN A 170 16.43 -3.44 -21.22
CA ASN A 170 15.89 -4.80 -21.12
C ASN A 170 14.52 -4.87 -20.42
N PHE A 171 13.95 -3.75 -19.98
CA PHE A 171 12.66 -3.73 -19.29
C PHE A 171 11.53 -3.28 -20.23
N VAL A 172 11.02 -4.23 -21.02
CA VAL A 172 9.91 -3.99 -21.97
C VAL A 172 8.58 -3.91 -21.21
N MET A 173 8.09 -2.68 -21.02
CA MET A 173 6.84 -2.34 -20.31
C MET A 173 5.58 -2.35 -21.19
N GLU A 174 5.61 -3.02 -22.33
CA GLU A 174 4.43 -3.14 -23.19
C GLU A 174 3.34 -3.97 -22.49
N GLY A 175 2.12 -3.42 -22.37
CA GLY A 175 0.93 -4.13 -21.89
C GLY A 175 0.45 -3.84 -20.46
N VAL A 176 1.06 -2.92 -19.69
CA VAL A 176 0.51 -2.45 -18.39
C VAL A 176 0.01 -1.02 -18.54
N LYS A 177 -1.28 -0.77 -18.32
CA LYS A 177 -1.82 0.60 -18.32
C LYS A 177 -1.25 1.37 -17.12
N ASN A 178 -1.10 2.69 -17.28
CA ASN A 178 -0.52 3.63 -16.30
C ASN A 178 -0.91 3.32 -14.84
N LEU A 179 -0.05 2.58 -14.12
CA LEU A 179 -0.15 2.34 -12.68
C LEU A 179 0.24 3.62 -11.94
N VAL A 180 -0.65 4.60 -11.95
CA VAL A 180 -0.50 5.84 -11.19
C VAL A 180 -1.14 5.61 -9.84
N VAL A 181 -0.32 5.24 -8.85
CA VAL A 181 -0.77 5.17 -7.46
C VAL A 181 -0.96 6.59 -6.95
N LYS A 182 -2.21 6.95 -6.66
CA LYS A 182 -2.51 8.20 -5.96
C LYS A 182 -2.10 8.04 -4.50
N ARG A 183 -1.38 9.02 -3.96
CA ARG A 183 -1.03 9.03 -2.53
C ARG A 183 -2.21 9.54 -1.74
N HIS A 184 -2.83 8.66 -0.97
CA HIS A 184 -3.92 9.00 -0.05
C HIS A 184 -3.55 8.56 1.36
N ASN A 185 -3.92 9.37 2.36
CA ASN A 185 -3.86 8.92 3.75
C ASN A 185 -5.02 7.94 3.96
N LEU A 186 -4.66 6.69 4.29
CA LEU A 186 -5.60 5.63 4.65
C LEU A 186 -6.23 5.91 6.01
N PRO A 187 -7.34 5.24 6.37
CA PRO A 187 -8.06 5.51 7.62
C PRO A 187 -7.16 5.52 8.86
N VAL A 188 -6.26 4.53 9.01
CA VAL A 188 -5.29 4.47 10.12
C VAL A 188 -4.43 5.74 10.17
N THR A 189 -3.89 6.18 9.04
CA THR A 189 -3.06 7.39 8.96
C THR A 189 -3.85 8.65 9.27
N LYS A 190 -5.12 8.74 8.85
CA LYS A 190 -6.00 9.88 9.18
C LYS A 190 -6.27 9.95 10.69
N ILE A 191 -6.59 8.81 11.30
CA ILE A 191 -6.79 8.70 12.76
C ILE A 191 -5.52 9.15 13.49
N VAL A 192 -4.36 8.64 13.09
CA VAL A 192 -3.07 9.02 13.69
C VAL A 192 -2.79 10.52 13.53
N ASP A 193 -3.02 11.09 12.35
CA ASP A 193 -2.85 12.53 12.10
C ASP A 193 -3.79 13.38 12.97
N ASN A 194 -5.04 12.96 13.13
CA ASN A 194 -6.02 13.65 13.97
C ASN A 194 -5.64 13.59 15.46
N LEU A 195 -5.29 12.39 15.96
CA LEU A 195 -4.97 12.17 17.36
C LEU A 195 -3.62 12.79 17.76
N MET A 196 -2.59 12.67 16.91
CA MET A 196 -1.26 13.21 17.23
C MET A 196 -1.23 14.74 17.22
N ASP A 197 -1.99 15.39 16.34
CA ASP A 197 -2.04 16.86 16.23
C ASP A 197 -3.23 17.48 17.00
N PHE A 198 -3.98 16.69 17.80
CA PHE A 198 -5.17 17.12 18.55
C PHE A 198 -6.18 17.89 17.68
N LYS A 199 -6.41 17.42 16.46
CA LYS A 199 -7.36 18.04 15.54
C LYS A 199 -8.78 17.78 16.04
N ASN A 200 -9.57 18.85 16.13
CA ASN A 200 -10.99 18.72 16.45
C ASN A 200 -11.68 17.93 15.33
N SER A 201 -12.00 16.67 15.61
CA SER A 201 -12.46 15.68 14.65
C SER A 201 -13.33 14.65 15.36
N GLN A 202 -14.26 14.03 14.64
CA GLN A 202 -15.16 13.03 15.22
C GLN A 202 -14.37 11.83 15.77
N GLU A 203 -13.28 11.44 15.11
CA GLU A 203 -12.42 10.34 15.56
C GLU A 203 -11.79 10.62 16.93
N MET A 204 -11.52 11.89 17.26
CA MET A 204 -11.00 12.27 18.58
C MET A 204 -12.03 11.99 19.68
N GLU A 205 -13.32 12.18 19.40
CA GLU A 205 -14.40 11.99 20.38
C GLU A 205 -14.76 10.51 20.56
N GLU A 206 -14.61 9.70 19.50
CA GLU A 206 -14.90 8.26 19.52
C GLU A 206 -13.80 7.44 20.23
N TYR A 207 -12.56 7.94 20.29
CA TYR A 207 -11.44 7.24 20.90
C TYR A 207 -11.38 7.45 22.41
N HIS A 208 -11.25 6.35 23.15
CA HIS A 208 -11.03 6.41 24.59
C HIS A 208 -9.64 6.97 24.92
N TYR A 209 -9.61 7.95 25.82
CA TYR A 209 -8.38 8.53 26.34
C TYR A 209 -8.09 7.99 27.75
N LEU A 210 -6.93 7.37 27.90
CA LEU A 210 -6.47 6.77 29.15
C LEU A 210 -5.05 7.26 29.45
N ASP A 211 -4.86 7.89 30.62
CA ASP A 211 -3.56 8.34 31.10
C ASP A 211 -3.14 7.47 32.30
N PRO A 212 -2.16 6.54 32.14
CA PRO A 212 -1.74 5.65 33.22
C PRO A 212 -1.17 6.37 34.45
N LYS A 213 -0.79 7.64 34.34
CA LYS A 213 -0.34 8.46 35.47
C LYS A 213 -1.51 9.00 36.30
N GLN A 214 -2.73 8.93 35.77
CA GLN A 214 -3.93 9.42 36.42
C GLN A 214 -4.76 8.24 36.93
N VAL A 215 -5.23 8.36 38.17
CA VAL A 215 -6.00 7.30 38.85
C VAL A 215 -7.47 7.34 38.43
N LYS A 216 -7.94 8.46 37.89
CA LYS A 216 -9.33 8.66 37.45
C LYS A 216 -9.36 8.81 35.93
N LEU A 217 -10.45 8.34 35.32
CA LEU A 217 -10.80 8.67 33.94
C LEU A 217 -10.92 10.19 33.84
N THR A 218 -10.15 10.77 32.94
CA THR A 218 -10.19 12.21 32.65
C THR A 218 -10.51 12.44 31.20
N ASP A 219 -11.27 13.50 30.94
CA ASP A 219 -11.57 13.94 29.59
C ASP A 219 -10.29 14.26 28.81
N ILE A 220 -10.41 14.17 27.48
CA ILE A 220 -9.29 14.42 26.56
C ILE A 220 -8.81 15.87 26.75
N PRO A 221 -7.53 16.09 27.13
CA PRO A 221 -7.02 17.43 27.35
C PRO A 221 -6.94 18.22 26.03
N ARG A 222 -7.79 19.24 25.87
CA ARG A 222 -7.93 20.00 24.60
C ARG A 222 -6.77 20.96 24.29
N ASN A 223 -5.92 21.28 25.26
CA ASN A 223 -4.81 22.25 25.13
C ASN A 223 -3.43 21.59 25.28
N ARG A 224 -3.25 20.35 24.82
CA ARG A 224 -1.94 19.68 24.82
C ARG A 224 -1.15 19.99 23.55
N PRO A 225 0.19 20.13 23.64
CA PRO A 225 1.02 20.21 22.46
C PRO A 225 0.93 18.92 21.65
N PRO A 226 1.05 18.98 20.30
CA PRO A 226 1.06 17.81 19.44
C PRO A 226 2.09 16.77 19.86
N PHE A 227 1.72 15.49 19.77
CA PHE A 227 2.65 14.39 19.98
C PHE A 227 3.64 14.29 18.83
N GLN A 228 4.92 14.05 19.15
CA GLN A 228 5.96 13.76 18.15
C GLN A 228 6.14 12.26 17.92
N GLU A 229 5.78 11.44 18.91
CA GLU A 229 5.95 9.99 18.87
C GLU A 229 4.63 9.28 19.13
N ALA A 230 4.37 8.19 18.40
CA ALA A 230 3.21 7.35 18.58
C ALA A 230 3.53 5.87 18.36
N ILE A 231 2.87 5.02 19.13
CA ILE A 231 2.81 3.57 18.90
C ILE A 231 1.39 3.28 18.41
N VAL A 232 1.28 2.73 17.21
CA VAL A 232 0.01 2.36 16.56
C VAL A 232 -0.07 0.85 16.54
N PHE A 233 -1.02 0.27 17.26
CA PHE A 233 -1.16 -1.18 17.36
C PHE A 233 -2.53 -1.65 16.85
N ILE A 234 -2.53 -2.42 15.76
CA ILE A 234 -3.75 -2.99 15.18
C ILE A 234 -4.03 -4.34 15.82
N VAL A 235 -5.11 -4.42 16.61
CA VAL A 235 -5.59 -5.69 17.20
C VAL A 235 -6.42 -6.43 16.15
N GLY A 236 -5.98 -7.63 15.76
CA GLY A 236 -6.58 -8.45 14.71
C GLY A 236 -5.57 -8.77 13.60
N GLY A 237 -5.45 -7.88 12.61
CA GLY A 237 -4.51 -8.06 11.51
C GLY A 237 -4.04 -6.74 10.94
N GLY A 238 -2.73 -6.52 10.95
CA GLY A 238 -2.08 -5.42 10.25
C GLY A 238 -1.62 -5.83 8.85
N ASN A 239 -1.24 -4.85 8.04
CA ASN A 239 -0.74 -5.10 6.69
C ASN A 239 0.35 -4.09 6.26
N TYR A 240 1.10 -4.46 5.22
CA TYR A 240 2.19 -3.62 4.69
C TYR A 240 1.70 -2.30 4.07
N ILE A 241 0.46 -2.23 3.60
CA ILE A 241 -0.10 -1.04 2.96
C ILE A 241 -0.30 0.05 4.01
N GLU A 242 -0.90 -0.28 5.17
CA GLU A 242 -1.03 0.61 6.32
C GLU A 242 0.33 1.07 6.86
N TYR A 243 1.25 0.11 7.05
CA TYR A 243 2.62 0.41 7.48
C TYR A 243 3.28 1.42 6.53
N GLN A 244 3.30 1.13 5.23
CA GLN A 244 3.93 1.99 4.24
C GLN A 244 3.26 3.38 4.19
N ASN A 245 1.94 3.44 4.35
CA ASN A 245 1.21 4.71 4.38
C ASN A 245 1.61 5.60 5.57
N LEU A 246 1.78 5.01 6.77
CA LEU A 246 2.28 5.71 7.95
C LEU A 246 3.74 6.15 7.78
N VAL A 247 4.59 5.32 7.16
CA VAL A 247 5.99 5.66 6.85
C VAL A 247 6.05 6.87 5.92
N ASP A 248 5.24 6.88 4.86
CA ASP A 248 5.20 7.98 3.90
C ASP A 248 4.65 9.26 4.54
N TYR A 249 3.64 9.14 5.39
CA TYR A 249 3.11 10.25 6.20
C TYR A 249 4.18 10.86 7.11
N ALA A 250 4.90 10.03 7.88
CA ALA A 250 5.94 10.47 8.80
C ALA A 250 7.10 11.17 8.05
N LYS A 251 7.50 10.62 6.89
CA LYS A 251 8.50 11.26 6.01
C LYS A 251 8.02 12.61 5.50
N ALA A 252 6.78 12.70 5.04
CA ALA A 252 6.21 13.95 4.53
C ALA A 252 6.15 15.04 5.62
N LYS A 253 5.75 14.70 6.85
CA LYS A 253 5.73 15.61 7.99
C LYS A 253 7.13 16.06 8.42
N THR A 254 8.10 15.13 8.40
CA THR A 254 9.51 15.44 8.69
C THR A 254 10.08 16.45 7.68
N THR A 255 9.82 16.27 6.38
CA THR A 255 10.21 17.24 5.34
C THR A 255 9.56 18.61 5.53
N ALA A 256 8.35 18.67 6.11
CA ALA A 256 7.64 19.90 6.43
C ALA A 256 8.07 20.55 7.76
N GLY A 257 9.11 20.05 8.43
CA GLY A 257 9.63 20.59 9.69
C GLY A 257 8.90 20.13 10.95
N ASN A 258 7.96 19.17 10.84
CA ASN A 258 7.26 18.57 11.96
C ASN A 258 7.60 17.08 12.04
N THR A 259 8.75 16.76 12.62
CA THR A 259 9.22 15.37 12.71
C THR A 259 8.27 14.52 13.54
N LYS A 260 7.77 13.45 12.93
CA LYS A 260 6.92 12.44 13.59
C LYS A 260 7.64 11.09 13.58
N ARG A 261 7.65 10.40 14.73
CA ARG A 261 8.13 9.03 14.86
C ARG A 261 6.96 8.10 15.14
N ILE A 262 6.67 7.21 14.21
CA ILE A 262 5.53 6.29 14.32
C ILE A 262 6.06 4.86 14.33
N THR A 263 5.74 4.12 15.38
CA THR A 263 5.99 2.68 15.47
C THR A 263 4.70 1.95 15.21
N TYR A 264 4.63 1.19 14.12
CA TYR A 264 3.46 0.38 13.77
C TYR A 264 3.63 -1.06 14.21
N GLY A 265 2.60 -1.62 14.83
CA GLY A 265 2.53 -3.01 15.25
C GLY A 265 1.14 -3.59 15.01
N SER A 266 1.05 -4.91 15.02
CA SER A 266 -0.22 -5.62 14.97
C SER A 266 -0.08 -6.98 15.63
N THR A 267 -1.21 -7.62 15.95
CA THR A 267 -1.22 -9.01 16.44
C THR A 267 -0.69 -10.00 15.40
N THR A 268 -1.04 -9.81 14.13
CA THR A 268 -0.54 -10.59 12.99
C THR A 268 -0.38 -9.69 11.78
N LEU A 269 0.70 -9.87 11.01
CA LEU A 269 0.92 -9.16 9.75
C LEU A 269 0.46 -10.03 8.58
N ASN A 270 -0.76 -9.79 8.09
CA ASN A 270 -1.39 -10.65 7.10
C ASN A 270 -1.31 -10.03 5.70
N ASN A 271 -1.03 -10.87 4.71
CA ASN A 271 -1.34 -10.51 3.33
C ASN A 271 -2.82 -10.76 3.04
N ALA A 272 -3.31 -10.23 1.92
CA ALA A 272 -4.74 -10.27 1.64
C ALA A 272 -5.27 -11.67 1.30
N ASN A 273 -4.44 -12.63 0.86
CA ASN A 273 -4.88 -14.02 0.68
C ASN A 273 -5.02 -14.73 2.05
N GLN A 274 -4.10 -14.47 2.98
CA GLN A 274 -4.20 -14.97 4.35
C GLN A 274 -5.44 -14.42 5.05
N PHE A 275 -5.72 -13.12 4.87
CA PHE A 275 -6.93 -12.50 5.42
C PHE A 275 -8.19 -13.08 4.77
N LEU A 276 -8.21 -13.27 3.45
CA LEU A 276 -9.33 -13.91 2.76
C LEU A 276 -9.61 -15.32 3.30
N LYS A 277 -8.57 -16.10 3.57
CA LYS A 277 -8.70 -17.42 4.20
C LYS A 277 -9.34 -17.35 5.60
N GLN A 278 -8.99 -16.35 6.40
CA GLN A 278 -9.64 -16.14 7.70
C GLN A 278 -11.13 -15.82 7.55
N LEU A 279 -11.50 -14.99 6.56
CA LEU A 279 -12.91 -14.70 6.26
C LEU A 279 -13.67 -15.96 5.80
N SER A 280 -13.01 -16.82 5.01
CA SER A 280 -13.58 -18.11 4.58
C SER A 280 -13.87 -19.01 5.79
N LEU A 281 -12.91 -19.18 6.71
CA LEU A 281 -13.10 -19.97 7.93
C LEU A 281 -14.27 -19.44 8.78
N LEU A 282 -14.34 -18.12 9.00
CA LEU A 282 -15.44 -17.51 9.74
C LEU A 282 -16.80 -17.68 9.04
N GLY A 283 -16.80 -17.70 7.72
CA GLY A 283 -18.01 -17.94 6.93
C GLY A 283 -18.49 -19.40 6.97
N GLN A 284 -17.60 -20.35 7.22
CA GLN A 284 -17.92 -21.78 7.37
C GLN A 284 -18.43 -22.13 8.76
N GLU A 285 -18.03 -21.37 9.79
CA GLU A 285 -18.53 -21.52 11.16
C GLU A 285 -19.93 -20.93 11.39
N MET A 286 -20.49 -20.27 10.38
CA MET A 286 -21.81 -19.63 10.42
C MET A 286 -22.91 -20.47 9.80
#